data_AF-A0A1M6QLI4-F1
#
_entry.id   AF-A0A1M6QLI4-F1
#
_cell.length_a   1.000
_cell.length_b   1.000
_cell.length_c   1.000
_cell.angle_alpha   90.00
_cell.angle_beta   90.00
_cell.angle_gamma   90.00
#
_symmetry.space_group_name_H-M   'P 1'
#
loop_
_entity.id
_entity.type
_entity.pdbx_description
1 polymer ?
#
loop_
_entity_poly.entity_id
_entity_poly.type
_entity_poly.pdbx_seq_one_letter_code
_entity_poly.pdbx_strand_id
1 'polypeptide(L)'
;MKVKFKIMIIYLLISIFIISSISSFAVDKCDEIQVFFKNITFKLNNKNIKLSEKPFIYKNRIFVPLRFISEKLGFKVYWNNKKNIISISTIEDFPEADYINGEKFIYGEILKIDRKNKKLNIYQHIDDNSASTESNLKISNDIKIIFQRNDKKMNLDFKDLKIGDNVGIILNKEGLIRGIIVGS
;
A
#
# COMPACT_ATOMS: atom_id res chain seq x y z
N MET A 1 -36.91 -28.86 -72.34
CA MET A 1 -36.66 -29.56 -71.06
C MET A 1 -35.25 -29.38 -70.50
N LYS A 2 -34.18 -29.45 -71.31
CA LYS A 2 -32.78 -29.41 -70.83
C LYS A 2 -32.31 -28.09 -70.17
N VAL A 3 -32.83 -26.92 -70.60
CA VAL A 3 -32.41 -25.60 -70.07
C VAL A 3 -33.04 -25.29 -68.69
N LYS A 4 -34.34 -25.57 -68.52
CA LYS A 4 -35.03 -25.41 -67.22
C LYS A 4 -34.42 -26.32 -66.14
N PHE A 5 -33.98 -27.53 -66.51
CA PHE A 5 -33.29 -28.45 -65.62
C PHE A 5 -31.91 -27.95 -65.17
N LYS A 6 -31.13 -27.35 -66.09
CA LYS A 6 -29.84 -26.72 -65.74
C LYS A 6 -30.01 -25.51 -64.80
N ILE A 7 -31.03 -24.68 -65.04
CA ILE A 7 -31.34 -23.52 -64.18
C ILE A 7 -31.75 -23.97 -62.78
N MET A 8 -32.55 -25.05 -62.67
CA MET A 8 -32.95 -25.62 -61.39
C MET A 8 -31.75 -26.15 -60.58
N ILE A 9 -30.76 -26.77 -61.23
CA ILE A 9 -29.52 -27.22 -60.59
C ILE A 9 -28.70 -26.05 -60.07
N ILE A 10 -28.65 -24.93 -60.80
CA ILE A 10 -27.93 -23.73 -60.37
C ILE A 10 -28.56 -23.14 -59.11
N TYR A 11 -29.89 -23.07 -59.02
CA TYR A 11 -30.56 -22.61 -57.80
C TYR A 11 -30.34 -23.54 -56.60
N LEU A 12 -30.25 -24.85 -56.82
CA LEU A 12 -29.93 -25.83 -55.78
C LEU A 12 -28.49 -25.65 -55.25
N LEU A 13 -27.54 -25.35 -56.14
CA LEU A 13 -26.14 -25.11 -55.75
C LEU A 13 -25.98 -23.76 -55.01
N ILE A 14 -26.72 -22.73 -55.44
CA ILE A 14 -26.73 -21.43 -54.77
C ILE A 14 -27.35 -21.55 -53.37
N SER A 15 -28.43 -22.32 -53.20
CA SER A 15 -29.04 -22.51 -51.88
C SER A 15 -28.12 -23.25 -50.92
N ILE A 16 -27.38 -24.26 -51.39
CA ILE A 16 -26.37 -24.98 -50.61
C ILE A 16 -25.23 -24.06 -50.16
N PHE A 17 -24.79 -23.14 -51.03
CA PHE A 17 -23.71 -22.19 -50.70
C PHE A 17 -24.14 -21.15 -49.66
N ILE A 18 -25.43 -20.77 -49.64
CA ILE A 18 -25.99 -19.87 -48.64
C ILE A 18 -26.09 -20.57 -47.27
N ILE A 19 -26.48 -21.85 -47.25
CA ILE A 19 -26.61 -22.62 -46.00
C ILE A 19 -25.24 -22.88 -45.34
N SER A 20 -24.18 -23.12 -46.12
CA SER A 20 -22.83 -23.31 -45.59
C SER A 20 -22.22 -22.06 -44.93
N SER A 21 -22.79 -20.88 -45.20
CA SER A 21 -22.28 -19.61 -44.66
C SER A 21 -22.82 -19.26 -43.27
N ILE A 22 -23.79 -20.02 -42.73
CA ILE A 22 -24.52 -19.66 -41.50
C ILE A 22 -23.86 -20.23 -40.22
N SER A 23 -22.85 -21.08 -40.34
CA SER A 23 -22.23 -21.74 -39.16
C SER A 23 -20.95 -21.03 -38.71
N SER A 24 -21.08 -19.88 -38.04
CA SER A 24 -19.99 -19.32 -37.21
C SER A 24 -20.25 -19.70 -35.76
N PHE A 25 -19.59 -20.76 -35.27
CA PHE A 25 -19.55 -21.05 -33.84
C PHE A 25 -18.48 -20.17 -33.20
N ALA A 26 -18.91 -19.16 -32.45
CA ALA A 26 -18.02 -18.47 -31.53
C ALA A 26 -17.61 -19.47 -30.44
N VAL A 27 -16.38 -19.97 -30.50
CA VAL A 27 -15.78 -20.72 -29.38
C VAL A 27 -15.33 -19.68 -28.36
N ASP A 28 -16.13 -19.49 -27.32
CA ASP A 28 -15.69 -18.81 -26.10
C ASP A 28 -14.59 -19.68 -25.46
N LYS A 29 -13.35 -19.41 -25.83
CA LYS A 29 -12.18 -20.04 -25.22
C LYS A 29 -11.97 -19.43 -23.84
N CYS A 30 -12.67 -19.94 -22.85
CA CYS A 30 -12.34 -19.68 -21.45
C CYS A 30 -11.12 -20.54 -21.07
N ASP A 31 -10.00 -19.91 -20.74
CA ASP A 31 -8.87 -20.63 -20.16
C ASP A 31 -9.28 -21.14 -18.75
N GLU A 32 -9.42 -22.45 -18.61
CA GLU A 32 -9.70 -23.06 -17.31
C GLU A 32 -8.44 -23.00 -16.42
N ILE A 33 -8.54 -22.29 -15.29
CA ILE A 33 -7.46 -22.18 -14.32
C ILE A 33 -7.53 -23.37 -13.36
N GLN A 34 -6.78 -24.43 -13.66
CA GLN A 34 -6.67 -25.60 -12.79
C GLN A 34 -5.72 -25.32 -11.61
N VAL A 35 -6.21 -25.50 -10.39
CA VAL A 35 -5.44 -25.33 -9.15
C VAL A 35 -5.49 -26.59 -8.30
N PHE A 36 -4.38 -26.90 -7.63
CA PHE A 36 -4.30 -28.06 -6.73
C PHE A 36 -4.17 -27.61 -5.28
N PHE A 37 -4.90 -28.28 -4.39
CA PHE A 37 -4.78 -28.06 -2.95
C PHE A 37 -4.02 -29.22 -2.31
N LYS A 38 -2.92 -28.91 -1.63
CA LYS A 38 -2.18 -29.86 -0.78
C LYS A 38 -2.17 -29.35 0.66
N ASN A 39 -1.88 -30.26 1.60
CA ASN A 39 -1.64 -29.87 2.98
C ASN A 39 -0.24 -29.23 3.10
N ILE A 40 -0.19 -27.90 3.03
CA ILE A 40 1.05 -27.13 3.11
C ILE A 40 1.14 -26.53 4.52
N THR A 41 2.18 -26.90 5.26
CA THR A 41 2.40 -26.39 6.61
C THR A 41 3.39 -25.24 6.58
N PHE A 42 3.03 -24.11 7.20
CA PHE A 42 3.91 -22.95 7.35
C PHE A 42 4.52 -22.91 8.75
N LYS A 43 5.82 -22.61 8.83
CA LYS A 43 6.56 -22.42 10.08
C LYS A 43 7.30 -21.09 10.07
N LEU A 44 7.26 -20.38 11.18
CA LEU A 44 8.08 -19.20 11.45
C LEU A 44 8.78 -19.42 12.79
N ASN A 45 10.11 -19.28 12.82
CA ASN A 45 10.91 -19.51 14.02
C ASN A 45 10.56 -20.84 14.72
N ASN A 46 10.48 -21.91 13.92
CA ASN A 46 10.12 -23.28 14.32
C ASN A 46 8.71 -23.49 14.88
N LYS A 47 7.84 -22.46 14.88
CA LYS A 47 6.44 -22.57 15.30
C LYS A 47 5.52 -22.70 14.10
N ASN A 48 4.58 -23.65 14.18
CA ASN A 48 3.54 -23.80 13.17
C ASN A 48 2.62 -22.57 13.16
N ILE A 49 2.36 -22.03 11.97
CA ILE A 49 1.45 -20.91 11.77
C ILE A 49 0.28 -21.36 10.91
N LYS A 50 -0.94 -21.08 11.40
CA LYS A 50 -2.17 -21.24 10.63
C LYS A 50 -2.34 -20.05 9.69
N LEU A 51 -2.35 -20.31 8.39
CA LEU A 51 -2.59 -19.30 7.36
C LEU A 51 -4.03 -18.77 7.41
N SER A 52 -4.23 -17.50 7.05
CA SER A 52 -5.57 -16.89 6.95
C SER A 52 -6.41 -17.49 5.83
N GLU A 53 -5.77 -17.85 4.72
CA GLU A 53 -6.38 -18.48 3.56
C GLU A 53 -5.57 -19.70 3.14
N LYS A 54 -6.25 -20.66 2.50
CA LYS A 54 -5.62 -21.92 2.10
C LYS A 54 -4.68 -21.68 0.91
N PRO A 55 -3.40 -22.06 1.02
CA PRO A 55 -2.48 -21.97 -0.10
C PRO A 55 -2.85 -22.99 -1.17
N PHE A 56 -2.55 -22.67 -2.42
CA PHE A 56 -2.83 -23.53 -3.57
C PHE A 56 -1.64 -23.59 -4.51
N ILE A 57 -1.59 -24.63 -5.33
CA ILE A 57 -0.56 -24.81 -6.34
C ILE A 57 -1.16 -24.46 -7.69
N TYR A 58 -0.53 -23.54 -8.39
CA TYR A 58 -0.89 -23.17 -9.75
C TYR A 58 0.38 -23.08 -10.59
N LYS A 59 0.38 -23.74 -11.75
CA LYS A 59 1.55 -23.81 -12.66
C LYS A 59 2.87 -24.13 -11.92
N ASN A 60 2.85 -25.19 -11.11
CA ASN A 60 4.00 -25.65 -10.31
C ASN A 60 4.55 -24.64 -9.28
N ARG A 61 3.79 -23.59 -8.93
CA ARG A 61 4.14 -22.62 -7.89
C ARG A 61 3.13 -22.66 -6.76
N ILE A 62 3.60 -22.52 -5.53
CA ILE A 62 2.74 -22.38 -4.37
C ILE A 62 2.36 -20.90 -4.23
N PHE A 63 1.07 -20.61 -4.24
CA PHE A 63 0.51 -19.31 -3.95
C PHE A 63 0.09 -19.27 -2.49
N VAL A 64 0.50 -18.20 -1.81
CA VAL A 64 0.28 -18.00 -0.38
C VAL A 64 -0.32 -16.62 -0.13
N PRO A 65 -1.06 -16.40 0.97
CA PRO A 65 -1.71 -15.12 1.21
C PRO A 65 -0.67 -14.04 1.53
N LEU A 66 -0.44 -13.13 0.60
CA LEU A 66 0.61 -12.11 0.66
C LEU A 66 0.56 -11.31 1.97
N ARG A 67 -0.60 -10.74 2.31
CA ARG A 67 -0.77 -9.92 3.53
C ARG A 67 -0.39 -10.69 4.79
N PHE A 68 -0.87 -11.92 4.90
CA PHE A 68 -0.62 -12.76 6.07
C PHE A 68 0.88 -13.01 6.27
N ILE A 69 1.59 -13.36 5.20
CA ILE A 69 3.03 -13.61 5.27
C ILE A 69 3.78 -12.33 5.63
N SER A 70 3.50 -11.22 4.95
CA SER A 70 4.15 -9.93 5.19
C SER A 70 3.96 -9.44 6.64
N GLU A 71 2.74 -9.50 7.16
CA GLU A 71 2.46 -9.09 8.55
C GLU A 71 3.12 -10.00 9.58
N LYS A 72 3.19 -11.31 9.32
CA LYS A 72 3.92 -12.25 10.20
C LYS A 72 5.43 -12.01 10.21
N LEU A 73 5.97 -11.43 9.14
CA LEU A 73 7.37 -10.99 9.05
C LEU A 73 7.61 -9.59 9.64
N GLY A 74 6.57 -8.94 10.18
CA GLY A 74 6.68 -7.63 10.83
C GLY A 74 6.52 -6.43 9.89
N PHE A 75 6.11 -6.66 8.64
CA PHE A 75 5.80 -5.57 7.71
C PHE A 75 4.35 -5.10 7.87
N LYS A 76 4.10 -3.84 7.52
CA LYS A 76 2.75 -3.31 7.31
C LYS A 76 2.39 -3.42 5.84
N VAL A 77 1.12 -3.74 5.58
CA VAL A 77 0.59 -3.87 4.22
C VAL A 77 -0.56 -2.88 4.05
N TYR A 78 -0.38 -1.91 3.16
CA TYR A 78 -1.37 -0.90 2.83
C TYR A 78 -1.95 -1.18 1.44
N TRP A 79 -3.27 -1.12 1.32
CA TRP A 79 -3.95 -1.20 0.03
C TRP A 79 -4.46 0.18 -0.39
N ASN A 80 -3.97 0.68 -1.53
CA ASN A 80 -4.51 1.87 -2.16
C ASN A 80 -5.53 1.46 -3.23
N ASN A 81 -6.82 1.46 -2.85
CA ASN A 81 -7.91 1.05 -3.73
C ASN A 81 -8.07 1.95 -4.96
N LYS A 82 -7.70 3.23 -4.87
CA LYS A 82 -7.82 4.18 -6.00
C LYS A 82 -6.79 3.91 -7.09
N LYS A 83 -5.58 3.49 -6.70
CA LYS A 83 -4.45 3.25 -7.62
C LYS A 83 -4.23 1.76 -7.93
N ASN A 84 -4.95 0.87 -7.26
CA ASN A 84 -4.71 -0.57 -7.28
C ASN A 84 -3.27 -0.96 -6.91
N ILE A 85 -2.71 -0.28 -5.90
CA ILE A 85 -1.32 -0.50 -5.44
C ILE A 85 -1.32 -1.11 -4.05
N ILE A 86 -0.53 -2.17 -3.86
CA ILE A 86 -0.17 -2.73 -2.55
C ILE A 86 1.19 -2.15 -2.16
N SER A 87 1.26 -1.49 -1.01
CA SER A 87 2.51 -1.02 -0.42
C SER A 87 2.86 -1.89 0.78
N ILE A 88 4.08 -2.45 0.78
CA ILE A 88 4.62 -3.21 1.90
C ILE A 88 5.78 -2.42 2.47
N SER A 89 5.70 -2.03 3.74
CA SER A 89 6.74 -1.24 4.39
C SER A 89 7.05 -1.78 5.78
N THR A 90 8.32 -1.72 6.18
CA THR A 90 8.69 -1.80 7.61
C THR A 90 8.44 -0.47 8.30
N ILE A 91 8.30 0.59 7.52
CA ILE A 91 8.24 1.96 8.00
C ILE A 91 6.79 2.42 8.12
N GLU A 92 6.42 2.92 9.29
CA GLU A 92 5.20 3.69 9.50
C GLU A 92 5.50 5.17 9.24
N ASP A 93 5.24 5.61 8.03
CA ASP A 93 5.31 7.02 7.63
C ASP A 93 4.04 7.77 8.06
N PHE A 94 4.04 9.09 7.91
CA PHE A 94 2.87 9.94 8.15
C PHE A 94 2.69 10.94 7.01
N PRO A 95 1.43 11.33 6.69
CA PRO A 95 1.18 12.31 5.65
C PRO A 95 1.75 13.67 6.04
N GLU A 96 2.06 14.47 5.02
CA GLU A 96 2.39 15.89 5.14
C GLU A 96 1.33 16.65 5.96
N ALA A 97 1.69 17.82 6.47
CA ALA A 97 0.79 18.63 7.27
C ALA A 97 -0.42 19.09 6.44
N ASP A 98 -1.62 18.88 6.96
CA ASP A 98 -2.86 19.36 6.36
C ASP A 98 -3.23 20.74 6.90
N TYR A 99 -2.69 21.77 6.25
CA TYR A 99 -2.91 23.17 6.64
C TYR A 99 -4.39 23.58 6.60
N ILE A 100 -5.21 22.96 5.73
CA ILE A 100 -6.63 23.28 5.60
C ILE A 100 -7.40 22.84 6.85
N ASN A 101 -6.99 21.71 7.44
CA ASN A 101 -7.59 21.17 8.66
C ASN A 101 -6.94 21.69 9.96
N GLY A 102 -6.14 22.75 9.87
CA GLY A 102 -5.53 23.42 11.02
C GLY A 102 -4.25 22.79 11.54
N GLU A 103 -3.65 21.87 10.79
CA GLU A 103 -2.32 21.35 11.14
C GLU A 103 -1.22 22.35 10.80
N LYS A 104 -0.10 22.23 11.50
CA LYS A 104 1.07 23.10 11.28
C LYS A 104 2.32 22.25 11.15
N PHE A 105 3.15 22.59 10.17
CA PHE A 105 4.52 22.11 10.10
C PHE A 105 5.46 23.18 10.67
N ILE A 106 6.40 22.76 11.51
CA ILE A 106 7.43 23.65 12.07
C ILE A 106 8.79 22.93 11.99
N TYR A 107 9.86 23.71 11.88
CA TYR A 107 11.23 23.20 11.90
C TYR A 107 12.01 23.82 13.07
N GLY A 108 12.95 23.07 13.64
CA GLY A 108 13.73 23.56 14.76
C GLY A 108 14.69 22.53 15.35
N GLU A 109 15.29 22.90 16.48
CA GLU A 109 16.22 22.07 17.24
C GLU A 109 15.62 21.68 18.60
N ILE A 110 15.78 20.42 19.01
CA ILE A 110 15.33 19.97 20.34
C ILE A 110 16.23 20.55 21.42
N LEU A 111 15.69 21.41 22.28
CA LEU A 111 16.40 21.98 23.44
C LEU A 111 16.29 21.09 24.68
N LYS A 112 15.11 20.53 24.94
CA LYS A 112 14.86 19.68 26.13
C LYS A 112 13.83 18.60 25.83
N ILE A 113 13.98 17.45 26.49
CA ILE A 113 13.07 16.31 26.37
C ILE A 113 12.56 15.94 27.76
N ASP A 114 11.26 16.10 28.00
CA ASP A 114 10.60 15.57 29.19
C ASP A 114 9.98 14.21 28.86
N ARG A 115 10.73 13.15 29.20
CA ARG A 115 10.32 11.77 28.93
C ARG A 115 9.12 11.31 29.76
N LYS A 116 8.97 11.85 30.99
CA LYS A 116 7.91 11.45 31.91
C LYS A 116 6.57 12.02 31.48
N ASN A 117 6.55 13.29 31.08
CA ASN A 117 5.33 13.99 30.69
C ASN A 117 5.10 14.02 29.17
N LYS A 118 5.97 13.36 28.39
CA LYS A 118 5.96 13.35 26.92
C LYS A 118 5.88 14.76 26.32
N LYS A 119 6.83 15.61 26.69
CA LYS A 119 6.95 16.98 26.16
C LYS A 119 8.31 17.21 25.52
N LEU A 120 8.33 18.07 24.51
CA LEU A 120 9.53 18.58 23.87
C LEU A 120 9.59 20.09 24.05
N ASN A 121 10.76 20.58 24.46
CA ASN A 121 11.10 21.98 24.30
C ASN A 121 11.94 22.15 23.03
N ILE A 122 11.52 23.03 22.13
CA ILE A 122 12.20 23.25 20.85
C ILE A 122 12.59 24.73 20.67
N TYR A 123 13.71 24.93 19.98
CA TYR A 123 14.04 26.21 19.36
C TYR A 123 13.50 26.19 17.93
N GLN A 124 12.48 26.98 17.65
CA GLN A 124 11.90 27.05 16.31
C GLN A 124 12.79 27.89 15.40
N HIS A 125 13.17 27.34 14.26
CA HIS A 125 13.75 28.13 13.16
C HIS A 125 12.59 28.79 12.42
N ILE A 126 12.50 30.12 12.53
CA ILE A 126 11.44 30.92 11.92
C ILE A 126 11.98 31.50 10.62
N ASP A 127 11.27 31.28 9.52
CA ASP A 127 11.43 32.01 8.27
C ASP A 127 10.25 33.00 8.07
N ASP A 128 10.30 33.77 6.99
CA ASP A 128 9.31 34.83 6.71
C ASP A 128 7.86 34.31 6.60
N ASN A 129 7.65 32.99 6.46
CA ASN A 129 6.33 32.36 6.32
C ASN A 129 5.95 31.47 7.51
N SER A 130 6.76 31.44 8.58
CA SER A 130 6.57 30.55 9.72
C SER A 130 5.74 31.18 10.83
N ALA A 131 4.67 30.49 11.26
CA ALA A 131 3.94 30.86 12.46
C ALA A 131 4.71 30.44 13.72
N SER A 132 4.93 31.37 14.66
CA SER A 132 5.53 31.06 15.96
C SER A 132 4.60 30.16 16.79
N THR A 133 5.17 29.19 17.49
CA THR A 133 4.42 28.28 18.37
C THR A 133 5.05 28.23 19.76
N GLU A 134 4.26 27.80 20.76
CA GLU A 134 4.76 27.50 22.09
C GLU A 134 5.97 26.54 22.02
N SER A 135 7.03 26.90 22.74
CA SER A 135 8.23 26.07 22.77
C SER A 135 8.03 24.74 23.49
N ASN A 136 7.04 24.63 24.40
CA ASN A 136 6.80 23.45 25.24
C ASN A 136 5.65 22.56 24.71
N LEU A 137 5.96 21.80 23.67
CA LEU A 137 5.00 21.01 22.92
C LEU A 137 4.72 19.66 23.59
N LYS A 138 3.43 19.31 23.70
CA LYS A 138 2.99 17.98 24.13
C LYS A 138 2.93 17.03 22.95
N ILE A 139 3.20 15.76 23.23
CA ILE A 139 3.20 14.70 22.23
C ILE A 139 1.84 13.98 22.21
N SER A 140 1.31 13.75 21.01
CA SER A 140 0.13 12.91 20.81
C SER A 140 0.43 11.44 21.14
N ASN A 141 -0.58 10.70 21.58
CA ASN A 141 -0.43 9.28 21.90
C ASN A 141 -0.02 8.44 20.67
N ASP A 142 -0.45 8.84 19.48
CA ASP A 142 -0.24 8.11 18.22
C ASP A 142 0.92 8.68 17.39
N ILE A 143 1.87 9.34 18.06
CA ILE A 143 3.03 9.96 17.41
C ILE A 143 3.77 8.98 16.50
N LYS A 144 4.14 9.46 15.31
CA LYS A 144 5.07 8.78 14.41
C LYS A 144 6.36 9.58 14.32
N ILE A 145 7.49 8.91 14.55
CA ILE A 145 8.82 9.52 14.47
C ILE A 145 9.60 8.77 13.42
N ILE A 146 10.16 9.51 12.47
CA ILE A 146 11.02 8.96 11.43
C ILE A 146 12.36 9.67 11.43
N PHE A 147 13.43 8.91 11.30
CA PHE A 147 14.73 9.42 10.89
C PHE A 147 14.82 9.35 9.38
N GLN A 148 15.20 10.45 8.73
CA GLN A 148 15.41 10.49 7.29
C GLN A 148 16.83 10.95 6.96
N ARG A 149 17.52 10.14 6.16
CA ARG A 149 18.84 10.46 5.60
C ARG A 149 18.89 10.07 4.14
N ASN A 150 18.99 11.06 3.26
CA ASN A 150 18.83 10.90 1.81
C ASN A 150 17.49 10.17 1.52
N ASP A 151 17.55 9.09 0.73
CA ASP A 151 16.39 8.26 0.38
C ASP A 151 16.05 7.18 1.43
N LYS A 152 16.81 7.11 2.54
CA LYS A 152 16.60 6.11 3.58
C LYS A 152 15.77 6.71 4.72
N LYS A 153 14.77 5.94 5.16
CA LYS A 153 13.92 6.26 6.31
C LYS A 153 13.96 5.13 7.33
N MET A 154 13.80 5.47 8.61
CA MET A 154 13.75 4.52 9.73
C MET A 154 12.80 5.05 10.79
N ASN A 155 11.92 4.21 11.35
CA ASN A 155 11.13 4.62 12.52
C ASN A 155 12.03 4.74 13.74
N LEU A 156 11.76 5.77 14.55
CA LEU A 156 12.37 5.97 15.85
C LEU A 156 11.31 5.86 16.95
N ASP A 157 11.75 5.48 18.14
CA ASP A 157 10.97 5.66 19.35
C ASP A 157 11.25 7.04 19.96
N PHE A 158 10.32 7.52 20.80
CA PHE A 158 10.51 8.79 21.50
C PHE A 158 11.79 8.82 22.38
N LYS A 159 12.22 7.65 22.88
CA LYS A 159 13.46 7.51 23.67
C LYS A 159 14.74 7.71 22.84
N ASP A 160 14.64 7.60 21.51
CA ASP A 160 15.79 7.68 20.60
C ASP A 160 16.11 9.13 20.22
N LEU A 161 15.16 10.05 20.44
CA LEU A 161 15.37 11.49 20.29
C LEU A 161 16.42 12.01 21.28
N LYS A 162 17.22 12.97 20.79
CA LYS A 162 18.29 13.61 21.54
C LYS A 162 18.13 15.12 21.54
N ILE A 163 18.68 15.72 22.58
CA ILE A 163 18.87 17.18 22.63
C ILE A 163 19.88 17.54 21.54
N GLY A 164 19.59 18.58 20.76
CA GLY A 164 20.36 19.01 19.60
C GLY A 164 19.92 18.39 18.27
N ASP A 165 18.96 17.48 18.27
CA ASP A 165 18.43 16.94 17.01
C ASP A 165 17.68 18.03 16.23
N ASN A 166 18.03 18.18 14.95
CA ASN A 166 17.29 19.00 14.00
C ASN A 166 16.04 18.25 13.53
N VAL A 167 14.88 18.85 13.75
CA VAL A 167 13.59 18.19 13.58
C VAL A 167 12.58 19.03 12.81
N GLY A 168 11.90 18.39 11.86
CA GLY A 168 10.61 18.82 11.34
C GLY A 168 9.50 18.22 12.19
N ILE A 169 8.52 19.01 12.60
CA ILE A 169 7.45 18.60 13.50
C ILE A 169 6.11 18.96 12.86
N ILE A 170 5.16 18.02 12.90
CA ILE A 170 3.77 18.28 12.55
C ILE A 170 2.92 18.32 13.81
N LEU A 171 2.25 19.45 13.99
CA LEU A 171 1.25 19.68 15.01
C LEU A 171 -0.14 19.44 14.43
N ASN A 172 -0.97 18.72 15.17
CA ASN A 172 -2.37 18.59 14.83
C ASN A 172 -3.15 19.87 15.20
N LYS A 173 -4.45 19.91 14.89
CA LYS A 173 -5.34 21.04 15.20
C LYS A 173 -5.42 21.41 16.70
N GLU A 174 -5.08 20.49 17.61
CA GLU A 174 -5.05 20.73 19.05
C GLU A 174 -3.67 21.23 19.54
N GLY A 175 -2.69 21.40 18.64
CA GLY A 175 -1.32 21.80 18.98
C GLY A 175 -0.45 20.67 19.54
N LEU A 176 -0.89 19.41 19.44
CA LEU A 176 -0.11 18.24 19.85
C LEU A 176 0.78 17.75 18.71
N ILE A 177 1.98 17.30 19.04
CA ILE A 177 2.90 16.70 18.06
C ILE A 177 2.35 15.35 17.62
N ARG A 178 1.98 15.23 16.34
CA ARG A 178 1.57 13.95 15.72
C ARG A 178 2.67 13.29 14.91
N GLY A 179 3.64 14.07 14.42
CA GLY A 179 4.70 13.58 13.55
C GLY A 179 6.02 14.30 13.82
N ILE A 180 7.14 13.57 13.80
CA ILE A 180 8.48 14.14 13.88
C ILE A 180 9.36 13.51 12.79
N ILE A 181 10.04 14.34 12.03
CA ILE A 181 11.07 13.97 11.07
C ILE A 181 12.40 14.45 11.64
N VAL A 182 13.27 13.52 12.01
CA VAL A 182 14.64 13.80 12.44
C VAL A 182 15.54 13.77 11.20
N GLY A 183 16.16 14.91 10.89
CA GLY A 183 17.12 15.04 9.80
C GLY A 183 18.56 14.93 10.31
N SER A 184 19.46 14.39 9.47
CA SER A 184 20.92 14.50 9.64
C SER A 184 21.54 15.31 8.54
#